data_AF-A0A382X3B4-F1
#
_entry.id   AF-A0A382X3B4-F1
#
_cell.length_a   1.000
_cell.length_b   1.000
_cell.length_c   1.000
_cell.angle_alpha   90.00
_cell.angle_beta   90.00
_cell.angle_gamma   90.00
#
_symmetry.space_group_name_H-M   'P 1'
#
loop_
_entity.id
_entity.type
_entity.pdbx_description
1 polymer ?
#
loop_
_entity_poly.entity_id
_entity_poly.type
_entity_poly.pdbx_seq_one_letter_code
_entity_poly.pdbx_strand_id
1 'polypeptide(L)'
;MSAPKNIYTPSADWVDSAHVNSLDKYRYIYNRSIENPDEFWASIAERVTWYKPWDKVRNFNFKEGKIKWYENGKLNVSYNCLDRHVDSG
;
A
#
# COMPACT_ATOMS: atom_id res chain seq x y z
N MET A 1 25.60 7.54 -27.80
CA MET A 1 24.15 7.38 -27.96
C MET A 1 23.73 6.16 -27.17
N SER A 2 22.88 6.30 -26.15
CA SER A 2 22.44 5.15 -25.33
C SER A 2 21.55 4.23 -26.17
N ALA A 3 21.72 2.91 -26.07
CA ALA A 3 20.95 1.93 -26.84
C ALA A 3 19.44 2.08 -26.59
N PRO A 4 18.57 1.76 -27.58
CA PRO A 4 17.13 1.82 -27.39
C PRO A 4 16.71 0.86 -26.28
N LYS A 5 15.93 1.36 -25.34
CA LYS A 5 15.40 0.58 -24.22
C LYS A 5 14.33 -0.37 -24.75
N ASN A 6 14.58 -1.67 -24.75
CA ASN A 6 13.55 -2.64 -25.11
C ASN A 6 12.43 -2.59 -24.07
N ILE A 7 11.21 -2.23 -24.49
CA ILE A 7 10.01 -2.23 -23.66
C ILE A 7 9.24 -3.50 -23.97
N TYR A 8 8.95 -4.29 -22.94
CA TYR A 8 8.18 -5.53 -23.04
C TYR A 8 6.83 -5.35 -22.36
N THR A 9 5.75 -5.63 -23.08
CA THR A 9 4.39 -5.56 -22.55
C THR A 9 3.96 -6.92 -21.99
N PRO A 10 3.21 -6.95 -20.87
CA PRO A 10 2.62 -8.19 -20.36
C PRO A 10 1.62 -8.78 -21.38
N SER A 11 1.35 -10.07 -21.27
CA SER A 11 0.33 -10.73 -22.08
C SER A 11 -1.08 -10.26 -21.70
N ALA A 12 -2.03 -10.39 -22.63
CA ALA A 12 -3.42 -9.99 -22.40
C ALA A 12 -4.04 -10.68 -21.17
N ASP A 13 -3.80 -11.99 -21.01
CA ASP A 13 -4.33 -12.77 -19.88
C ASP A 13 -3.84 -12.24 -18.51
N TRP A 14 -2.60 -11.76 -18.46
CA TRP A 14 -2.04 -11.17 -17.24
C TRP A 14 -2.59 -9.77 -16.98
N VAL A 15 -2.83 -8.99 -18.03
CA VAL A 15 -3.45 -7.67 -17.92
C VAL A 15 -4.86 -7.78 -17.34
N ASP A 16 -5.66 -8.74 -17.81
CA ASP A 16 -7.06 -8.86 -17.40
C ASP A 16 -7.22 -9.22 -15.91
N SER A 17 -6.34 -10.08 -15.39
CA SER A 17 -6.37 -10.56 -14.00
C SER A 17 -5.62 -9.66 -12.99
N ALA A 18 -4.86 -8.66 -13.45
CA ALA A 18 -4.02 -7.85 -12.58
C ALA A 18 -4.80 -6.78 -11.81
N HIS A 19 -4.49 -6.62 -10.51
CA HIS A 19 -5.01 -5.51 -9.70
C HIS A 19 -4.66 -4.12 -10.28
N VAL A 20 -3.51 -4.01 -10.94
CA VAL A 20 -3.09 -2.84 -11.71
C VAL A 20 -2.76 -3.29 -13.13
N ASN A 21 -3.68 -3.00 -14.06
CA ASN A 21 -3.69 -3.56 -15.41
C ASN A 21 -3.19 -2.60 -16.49
N SER A 22 -2.86 -1.35 -16.14
CA SER A 22 -2.33 -0.39 -17.09
C SER A 22 -1.37 0.58 -16.42
N LEU A 23 -0.49 1.18 -17.24
CA LEU A 23 0.43 2.22 -16.78
C LEU A 23 -0.33 3.45 -16.28
N ASP A 24 -1.47 3.78 -16.88
CA ASP A 24 -2.28 4.93 -16.47
C ASP A 24 -2.98 4.66 -15.12
N LYS A 25 -3.48 3.44 -14.89
CA LYS A 25 -4.01 3.03 -13.58
C LYS A 25 -2.92 3.07 -12.51
N TYR A 26 -1.71 2.59 -12.83
CA TYR A 26 -0.55 2.73 -11.94
C TYR A 26 -0.28 4.19 -11.59
N ARG A 27 -0.15 5.07 -12.61
CA ARG A 27 0.12 6.50 -12.43
C ARG A 27 -0.94 7.18 -11.57
N TYR A 28 -2.21 6.86 -11.81
CA TYR A 28 -3.32 7.39 -11.01
C TYR A 28 -3.19 7.00 -9.53
N ILE A 29 -2.98 5.72 -9.23
CA ILE A 29 -2.80 5.22 -7.85
C ILE A 29 -1.56 5.84 -7.21
N TYR A 30 -0.45 5.88 -7.94
CA TYR A 30 0.81 6.45 -7.49
C TYR A 30 0.66 7.93 -7.15
N ASN A 31 0.07 8.74 -8.05
CA ASN A 31 -0.13 10.16 -7.81
C ASN A 31 -0.97 10.40 -6.56
N ARG A 32 -2.06 9.63 -6.35
CA ARG A 32 -2.84 9.73 -5.10
C ARG A 32 -2.01 9.42 -3.85
N SER A 33 -1.12 8.43 -3.91
CA SER A 33 -0.25 8.06 -2.78
C SER A 33 0.75 9.15 -2.38
N ILE A 34 1.07 10.07 -3.30
CA ILE A 34 2.02 11.16 -3.10
C ILE A 34 1.30 12.48 -2.80
N GLU A 35 0.23 12.80 -3.53
CA GLU A 35 -0.51 14.05 -3.42
C GLU A 35 -1.40 14.09 -2.18
N ASN A 36 -2.05 12.97 -1.84
CA ASN A 36 -2.93 12.83 -0.67
C ASN A 36 -2.50 11.63 0.19
N PRO A 37 -1.28 11.65 0.75
CA PRO A 37 -0.65 10.46 1.32
C PRO A 37 -1.38 9.93 2.55
N ASP A 38 -1.85 10.80 3.46
CA ASP A 38 -2.49 10.35 4.70
C ASP A 38 -3.84 9.67 4.42
N GLU A 39 -4.65 10.23 3.52
CA GLU A 39 -5.91 9.60 3.08
C GLU A 39 -5.64 8.28 2.36
N PHE A 40 -4.70 8.27 1.41
CA PHE A 40 -4.36 7.08 0.65
C PHE A 40 -3.90 5.95 1.59
N TRP A 41 -2.89 6.22 2.42
CA TRP A 41 -2.32 5.20 3.30
C TRP A 41 -3.25 4.79 4.44
N ALA A 42 -4.15 5.67 4.89
CA ALA A 42 -5.25 5.26 5.78
C ALA A 42 -6.12 4.18 5.11
N SER A 43 -6.56 4.41 3.88
CA SER A 43 -7.40 3.44 3.15
C SER A 43 -6.67 2.11 2.90
N ILE A 44 -5.37 2.15 2.61
CA ILE A 44 -4.57 0.93 2.42
C ILE A 44 -4.43 0.14 3.74
N ALA A 45 -4.30 0.84 4.87
CA ALA A 45 -4.14 0.21 6.17
C ALA A 45 -5.40 -0.51 6.68
N GLU A 46 -6.58 -0.22 6.14
CA GLU A 46 -7.83 -0.94 6.44
C GLU A 46 -7.83 -2.40 5.91
N ARG A 47 -6.85 -2.77 5.06
CA ARG A 47 -6.69 -4.16 4.56
C ARG A 47 -6.24 -5.17 5.63
N VAL A 48 -5.79 -4.68 6.77
CA VAL A 48 -5.41 -5.51 7.92
C VAL A 48 -6.31 -5.21 9.11
N THR A 49 -6.49 -6.19 9.97
CA THR A 49 -7.30 -6.05 11.17
C THR A 49 -6.51 -5.33 12.25
N TRP A 50 -7.12 -4.26 12.76
CA TRP A 50 -6.63 -3.49 13.89
C TRP A 50 -7.50 -3.75 15.10
N TYR A 51 -6.88 -3.97 16.25
CA TYR A 51 -7.56 -3.99 17.55
C TYR A 51 -7.88 -2.57 18.02
N LYS A 52 -7.00 -1.63 17.70
CA LYS A 52 -7.26 -0.18 17.84
C LYS A 52 -6.73 0.52 16.58
N PRO A 53 -7.58 1.25 15.83
CA PRO A 53 -7.10 2.13 14.78
C PRO A 53 -6.13 3.18 15.31
N TRP A 54 -5.25 3.64 14.43
CA TRP A 54 -4.28 4.69 14.72
C TRP A 54 -4.94 6.05 14.93
N ASP A 55 -4.27 6.94 15.65
CA ASP A 55 -4.70 8.32 15.82
C ASP A 55 -4.13 9.21 14.69
N LYS A 56 -2.97 8.84 14.13
CA LYS A 56 -2.30 9.54 13.03
C LYS A 56 -1.61 8.56 12.09
N VAL A 57 -1.85 8.71 10.78
CA VAL A 57 -1.27 7.83 9.74
C VAL A 57 0.25 7.97 9.69
N ARG A 58 0.76 9.19 9.78
CA ARG A 58 2.19 9.46 9.60
C ARG A 58 2.68 10.65 10.43
N ASN A 59 3.86 10.49 11.01
CA ASN A 59 4.55 11.55 11.72
C ASN A 59 6.05 11.36 11.53
N PHE A 60 6.71 12.28 10.84
CA PHE A 60 8.10 12.09 10.45
C PHE A 60 8.92 13.36 10.51
N ASN A 61 10.19 13.20 10.86
CA ASN A 61 11.25 14.18 10.74
C ASN A 61 12.50 13.48 10.19
N PHE A 62 12.79 13.73 8.91
CA PHE A 62 13.93 13.12 8.24
C PHE A 62 15.28 13.66 8.72
N LYS A 63 15.34 14.90 9.24
CA LYS A 63 16.58 15.47 9.79
C LYS A 63 16.97 14.78 11.10
N GLU A 64 15.99 14.42 11.92
CA GLU A 64 16.19 13.74 13.19
C GLU A 64 16.09 12.21 13.09
N GLY A 65 15.79 11.67 11.90
CA GLY A 65 15.59 10.23 11.71
C GLY A 65 14.38 9.64 12.45
N LYS A 66 13.42 10.48 12.87
CA LYS A 66 12.22 10.03 13.60
C LYS A 66 11.11 9.76 12.60
N ILE A 67 10.79 8.50 12.33
CA ILE A 67 9.73 8.09 11.41
C ILE A 67 8.72 7.22 12.15
N LYS A 68 7.47 7.67 12.20
CA LYS A 68 6.34 6.93 12.77
C LYS A 68 5.24 6.76 11.73
N TRP A 69 4.67 5.58 11.71
CA TRP A 69 3.49 5.22 10.92
C TRP A 69 2.43 4.63 11.83
N TYR A 70 1.17 4.97 11.59
CA TYR A 70 -0.01 4.48 12.32
C TYR A 70 0.13 4.63 13.84
N GLU A 71 0.44 5.85 14.28
CA GLU A 71 0.75 6.16 15.68
C GLU A 71 -0.43 5.77 16.60
N ASN A 72 -0.10 5.11 17.71
CA ASN A 72 -1.02 4.51 18.68
C ASN A 72 -1.95 3.41 18.15
N GLY A 73 -1.78 2.99 16.88
CA GLY A 73 -2.47 1.83 16.33
C GLY A 73 -2.00 0.54 16.98
N LYS A 74 -2.93 -0.40 17.20
CA LYS A 74 -2.65 -1.71 17.79
C LYS A 74 -3.18 -2.81 16.89
N LEU A 75 -2.31 -3.75 16.54
CA LEU A 75 -2.64 -4.97 15.83
C LEU A 75 -1.79 -6.12 16.36
N ASN A 76 -2.14 -7.34 15.96
CA ASN A 76 -1.30 -8.52 16.14
C ASN A 76 -0.98 -9.10 14.76
N VAL A 77 0.30 -9.42 14.53
CA VAL A 77 0.76 -9.98 13.26
C VAL A 77 0.26 -11.41 13.04
N SER A 78 0.29 -12.26 14.07
CA SER A 78 -0.23 -13.62 13.99
C SER A 78 -1.72 -13.61 13.66
N TYR A 79 -2.50 -12.75 14.32
CA TYR A 79 -3.93 -12.61 14.01
C TYR A 79 -4.20 -12.28 12.54
N ASN A 80 -3.42 -11.36 11.98
CA ASN A 80 -3.56 -10.97 10.57
C ASN A 80 -3.06 -12.03 9.58
N CYS A 81 -2.14 -12.89 10.00
CA CYS A 81 -1.56 -13.92 9.13
C CYS A 81 -2.25 -15.28 9.24
N LEU A 82 -2.91 -15.56 10.37
CA LEU A 82 -3.46 -16.87 10.71
C LEU A 82 -4.93 -16.75 11.15
N ASP A 83 -5.17 -16.18 12.32
CA ASP A 83 -6.45 -16.28 13.04
C ASP A 83 -7.61 -15.75 12.20
N ARG A 84 -7.47 -14.56 11.58
CA ARG A 84 -8.54 -13.98 10.75
C ARG A 84 -8.93 -14.84 9.55
N HIS A 85 -8.00 -15.64 9.03
CA HIS A 85 -8.24 -16.52 7.90
C HIS A 85 -8.91 -17.82 8.33
N VAL A 86 -8.63 -18.28 9.56
CA VAL A 86 -9.35 -19.40 10.20
C VAL A 86 -10.78 -18.99 10.51
N ASP A 87 -10.99 -17.78 11.04
CA ASP A 87 -12.32 -17.25 11.39
C ASP A 87 -13.21 -17.03 10.15
N SER A 88 -12.62 -16.66 9.00
CA SER A 88 -13.33 -16.40 7.74
C SER A 88 -13.58 -17.64 6.87
N GLY A 89 -13.31 -18.84 7.40
CA GLY A 89 -13.28 -20.12 6.67
C GLY A 89 -14.44 -20.37 5.73
#